data_AF-A0A1J5EYL7-F1
#
_entry.id   AF-A0A1J5EYL7-F1
#
_cell.length_a   1.000
_cell.length_b   1.000
_cell.length_c   1.000
_cell.angle_alpha   90.00
_cell.angle_beta   90.00
_cell.angle_gamma   90.00
#
_symmetry.space_group_name_H-M   'P 1'
#
loop_
_entity.id
_entity.type
_entity.pdbx_description
1 polymer ?
#
loop_
_entity_poly.entity_id
_entity_poly.type
_entity_poly.pdbx_seq_one_letter_code
_entity_poly.pdbx_strand_id
1 'polypeptide(L)'
;MESHMSFTIGCDPELLCRREGRYVPAHNYFKSNSSFGLDGCESIAECRPGYSESPIDLTAKLKTVIEYGHETAPDLEFHAGHYVDDHPIGGHLHFSVQPEPDVVDALDIVLYSLSNCIDDKQQRQRRERSGYGKRKATRRKSYGFEYRTPGSWLLSPSTTLVTFTLAKLTILGVTEDQLDFEEIKGRQHASTFLKNIKNSLVTIPDDCREGLKELDLLLGKRLDWNQNILPAWGIGLNGGSHGKNILCFV
;
A
#
# COMPACT_ATOMS: atom_id res chain seq x y z
N MET A 1 -2.57 -28.53 21.08
CA MET A 1 -3.17 -27.97 19.87
C MET A 1 -2.59 -26.58 19.75
N GLU A 2 -1.47 -26.43 19.05
CA GLU A 2 -0.92 -25.10 18.78
C GLU A 2 -1.97 -24.34 17.98
N SER A 3 -2.56 -23.32 18.59
CA SER A 3 -3.37 -22.37 17.85
C SER A 3 -2.40 -21.65 16.92
N HIS A 4 -2.35 -22.07 15.65
CA HIS A 4 -1.80 -21.21 14.62
C HIS A 4 -2.61 -19.91 14.67
N MET A 5 -2.04 -18.88 15.32
CA MET A 5 -2.60 -17.54 15.24
C MET A 5 -2.47 -17.13 13.79
N SER A 6 -3.59 -16.99 13.09
CA SER A 6 -3.56 -16.64 11.69
C SER A 6 -3.06 -15.20 11.53
N PHE A 7 -2.03 -15.03 10.72
CA PHE A 7 -1.44 -13.72 10.44
C PHE A 7 -2.35 -12.94 9.48
N THR A 8 -2.74 -11.74 9.89
CA THR A 8 -3.61 -10.86 9.10
C THR A 8 -2.94 -9.52 8.84
N ILE A 9 -3.26 -8.96 7.67
CA ILE A 9 -2.92 -7.62 7.25
C ILE A 9 -4.21 -6.81 7.16
N GLY A 10 -4.21 -5.61 7.74
CA GLY A 10 -5.17 -4.56 7.45
C GLY A 10 -4.46 -3.31 6.93
N CYS A 11 -5.21 -2.28 6.60
CA CYS A 11 -4.62 -1.00 6.20
C CYS A 11 -5.61 0.15 6.35
N ASP A 12 -5.08 1.36 6.38
CA ASP A 12 -5.85 2.60 6.29
C ASP A 12 -5.16 3.66 5.39
N PRO A 13 -4.86 3.35 4.11
CA PRO A 13 -4.19 4.28 3.22
C PRO A 13 -5.04 5.52 2.93
N GLU A 14 -4.34 6.65 2.89
CA GLU A 14 -4.90 7.98 2.65
C GLU A 14 -4.89 8.32 1.15
N LEU A 15 -5.81 9.19 0.73
CA LEU A 15 -5.98 9.71 -0.62
C LEU A 15 -6.37 11.19 -0.59
N LEU A 16 -5.79 11.97 -1.51
CA LEU A 16 -6.20 13.35 -1.72
C LEU A 16 -7.31 13.42 -2.77
N CYS A 17 -8.28 14.30 -2.54
CA CYS A 17 -9.38 14.53 -3.47
C CYS A 17 -9.10 15.75 -4.35
N ARG A 18 -9.33 15.60 -5.65
CA ARG A 18 -9.44 16.73 -6.59
C ARG A 18 -10.81 16.77 -7.24
N ARG A 19 -11.22 17.95 -7.69
CA ARG A 19 -12.33 18.15 -8.62
C ARG A 19 -11.85 19.07 -9.73
N GLU A 20 -12.00 18.63 -10.98
CA GLU A 20 -11.50 19.37 -12.15
C GLU A 20 -10.01 19.74 -12.02
N GLY A 21 -9.20 18.78 -11.55
CA GLY A 21 -7.76 18.96 -11.33
C GLY A 21 -7.37 19.88 -10.16
N ARG A 22 -8.31 20.34 -9.32
CA ARG A 22 -8.03 21.18 -8.15
C ARG A 22 -8.30 20.47 -6.84
N TYR A 23 -7.42 20.63 -5.87
CA TYR A 23 -7.60 20.12 -4.52
C TYR A 23 -8.95 20.55 -3.92
N VAL A 24 -9.64 19.60 -3.28
CA VAL A 24 -10.83 19.84 -2.48
C VAL A 24 -10.73 19.07 -1.15
N PRO A 25 -11.12 19.66 0.00
CA PRO A 25 -11.10 18.96 1.28
C PRO A 25 -12.09 17.78 1.31
N ALA A 26 -11.62 16.63 1.78
CA ALA A 26 -12.40 15.39 1.83
C ALA A 26 -13.66 15.48 2.74
N HIS A 27 -13.62 16.24 3.84
CA HIS A 27 -14.76 16.41 4.75
C HIS A 27 -16.02 17.01 4.11
N ASN A 28 -15.90 17.65 2.95
CA ASN A 28 -17.06 18.15 2.22
C ASN A 28 -17.90 17.02 1.60
N TYR A 29 -17.37 15.80 1.52
CA TYR A 29 -17.95 14.68 0.78
C TYR A 29 -18.10 13.41 1.61
N PHE A 30 -17.18 13.15 2.54
CA PHE A 30 -17.13 11.91 3.30
C PHE A 30 -17.36 12.13 4.80
N LYS A 31 -17.84 11.09 5.47
CA LYS A 31 -18.05 11.10 6.93
C LYS A 31 -16.83 10.50 7.63
N SER A 32 -16.61 10.89 8.88
CA SER A 32 -15.64 10.20 9.75
C SER A 32 -16.07 8.74 9.99
N ASN A 33 -15.10 7.85 10.19
CA ASN A 33 -15.31 6.43 10.53
C ASN A 33 -16.10 5.58 9.50
N SER A 34 -16.25 6.01 8.24
CA SER A 34 -16.72 5.15 7.16
C SER A 34 -15.58 4.35 6.51
N SER A 35 -15.94 3.31 5.75
CA SER A 35 -14.98 2.50 5.00
C SER A 35 -14.18 3.35 4.00
N PHE A 36 -14.80 4.30 3.32
CA PHE A 36 -14.12 5.42 2.66
C PHE A 36 -14.51 6.69 3.41
N GLY A 37 -13.60 7.24 4.20
CA GLY A 37 -13.93 8.23 5.21
C GLY A 37 -12.80 9.18 5.54
N LEU A 38 -12.81 9.70 6.77
CA LEU A 38 -11.81 10.64 7.29
C LEU A 38 -11.18 10.08 8.58
N ASP A 39 -9.96 10.52 8.91
CA ASP A 39 -9.33 10.31 10.23
C ASP A 39 -8.90 11.65 10.88
N GLY A 40 -7.75 11.70 11.55
CA GLY A 40 -7.27 12.88 12.28
C GLY A 40 -7.01 14.11 11.41
N CYS A 41 -6.85 13.92 10.10
CA CYS A 41 -6.82 15.00 9.10
C CYS A 41 -8.09 14.94 8.24
N GLU A 42 -9.11 15.71 8.62
CA GLU A 42 -10.41 15.72 7.92
C GLU A 42 -10.34 16.22 6.47
N SER A 43 -9.21 16.78 6.05
CA SER A 43 -9.00 17.29 4.71
C SER A 43 -8.56 16.20 3.71
N ILE A 44 -8.20 15.01 4.21
CA ILE A 44 -7.69 13.85 3.47
C ILE A 44 -8.65 12.67 3.65
N ALA A 45 -8.90 11.92 2.57
CA ALA A 45 -9.72 10.72 2.61
C ALA A 45 -8.88 9.51 3.05
N GLU A 46 -9.52 8.52 3.67
CA GLU A 46 -8.88 7.30 4.15
C GLU A 46 -9.72 6.06 3.81
N CYS A 47 -9.08 5.03 3.27
CA CYS A 47 -9.71 3.77 2.87
C CYS A 47 -9.50 2.69 3.94
N ARG A 48 -10.56 2.05 4.43
CA ARG A 48 -10.54 1.05 5.49
C ARG A 48 -11.23 -0.25 5.04
N PRO A 49 -10.52 -1.17 4.38
CA PRO A 49 -11.08 -2.44 3.87
C PRO A 49 -11.28 -3.50 4.96
N GLY A 50 -10.92 -3.22 6.22
CA GLY A 50 -10.80 -4.23 7.27
C GLY A 50 -9.46 -4.95 7.17
N TYR A 51 -9.47 -6.27 7.37
CA TYR A 51 -8.26 -7.11 7.35
C TYR A 51 -8.46 -8.40 6.54
N SER A 52 -7.37 -9.04 6.15
CA SER A 52 -7.34 -10.34 5.50
C SER A 52 -6.03 -11.07 5.77
N GLU A 53 -6.03 -12.40 5.67
CA GLU A 53 -4.81 -13.20 5.60
C GLU A 53 -4.20 -13.16 4.19
N SER A 54 -5.04 -12.94 3.17
CA SER A 54 -4.68 -12.94 1.76
C SER A 54 -4.43 -11.53 1.21
N PRO A 55 -3.23 -11.25 0.66
CA PRO A 55 -2.94 -10.01 -0.07
C PRO A 55 -3.91 -9.74 -1.23
N ILE A 56 -4.32 -10.81 -1.92
CA ILE A 56 -5.26 -10.73 -3.06
C ILE A 56 -6.63 -10.27 -2.55
N ASP A 57 -7.14 -10.90 -1.50
CA ASP A 57 -8.44 -10.57 -0.93
C ASP A 57 -8.47 -9.16 -0.36
N LEU A 58 -7.38 -8.73 0.30
CA LEU A 58 -7.29 -7.37 0.84
C LEU A 58 -7.26 -6.33 -0.29
N THR A 59 -6.58 -6.63 -1.40
CA THR A 59 -6.59 -5.80 -2.61
C THR A 59 -8.01 -5.70 -3.20
N ALA A 60 -8.74 -6.82 -3.26
CA ALA A 60 -10.13 -6.83 -3.73
C ALA A 60 -11.06 -6.02 -2.82
N LYS A 61 -10.92 -6.14 -1.49
CA LYS A 61 -11.69 -5.34 -0.52
C LYS A 61 -11.42 -3.84 -0.69
N LEU A 62 -10.18 -3.43 -0.97
CA LEU A 62 -9.86 -2.03 -1.27
C LEU A 62 -10.56 -1.52 -2.51
N LYS A 63 -10.65 -2.32 -3.57
CA LYS A 63 -11.41 -1.95 -4.77
C LYS A 63 -12.85 -1.61 -4.40
N THR A 64 -13.52 -2.43 -3.60
CA THR A 64 -14.89 -2.17 -3.13
C THR A 64 -15.00 -0.88 -2.30
N VAL A 65 -13.99 -0.59 -1.47
CA VAL A 65 -13.96 0.67 -0.70
C VAL A 65 -13.79 1.89 -1.61
N ILE A 66 -12.91 1.81 -2.61
CA ILE A 66 -12.68 2.89 -3.58
C ILE A 66 -13.93 3.09 -4.46
N GLU A 67 -14.60 2.01 -4.87
CA GLU A 67 -15.89 2.06 -5.58
C GLU A 67 -16.95 2.79 -4.77
N TYR A 68 -17.11 2.44 -3.48
CA TYR A 68 -18.02 3.15 -2.59
C TYR A 68 -17.68 4.64 -2.46
N GLY A 69 -16.40 4.99 -2.37
CA GLY A 69 -15.93 6.37 -2.36
C GLY A 69 -16.32 7.12 -3.65
N HIS A 70 -16.15 6.49 -4.81
CA HIS A 70 -16.53 7.05 -6.10
C HIS A 70 -18.05 7.19 -6.24
N GLU A 71 -18.83 6.18 -5.84
CA GLU A 71 -20.30 6.25 -5.87
C GLU A 71 -20.84 7.38 -4.97
N THR A 72 -20.20 7.61 -3.83
CA THR A 72 -20.57 8.67 -2.90
C THR A 72 -20.27 10.07 -3.47
N ALA A 73 -19.18 10.22 -4.22
CA ALA A 73 -18.77 11.49 -4.82
C ALA A 73 -18.22 11.28 -6.26
N PRO A 74 -19.11 11.08 -7.26
CA PRO A 74 -18.71 10.65 -8.61
C PRO A 74 -17.82 11.63 -9.38
N ASP A 75 -17.92 12.93 -9.06
CA ASP A 75 -17.18 13.99 -9.74
C ASP A 75 -15.76 14.19 -9.18
N LEU A 76 -15.36 13.40 -8.18
CA LEU A 76 -14.04 13.49 -7.58
C LEU A 76 -13.01 12.59 -8.25
N GLU A 77 -11.79 13.10 -8.31
CA GLU A 77 -10.58 12.36 -8.59
C GLU A 77 -9.90 11.99 -7.27
N PHE A 78 -9.35 10.78 -7.18
CA PHE A 78 -8.57 10.36 -6.03
C PHE A 78 -7.11 10.20 -6.41
N HIS A 79 -6.21 10.81 -5.63
CA HIS A 79 -4.78 10.85 -5.90
C HIS A 79 -4.01 10.22 -4.74
N ALA A 80 -3.21 9.20 -5.07
CA ALA A 80 -2.29 8.52 -4.16
C ALA A 80 -0.86 9.11 -4.28
N GLY A 81 0.08 8.59 -3.49
CA GLY A 81 1.48 8.98 -3.51
C GLY A 81 1.99 9.41 -2.14
N HIS A 82 3.15 10.05 -2.12
CA HIS A 82 3.80 10.48 -0.87
C HIS A 82 3.43 11.90 -0.49
N TYR A 83 3.31 12.77 -1.49
CA TYR A 83 3.07 14.19 -1.25
C TYR A 83 2.33 14.79 -2.45
N VAL A 84 1.08 15.17 -2.26
CA VAL A 84 0.18 15.67 -3.32
C VAL A 84 -0.46 16.96 -2.85
N ASP A 85 -0.50 17.99 -3.70
CA ASP A 85 -1.11 19.30 -3.41
C ASP A 85 -0.81 19.85 -2.01
N ASP A 86 0.47 19.84 -1.62
CA ASP A 86 0.94 20.34 -0.33
C ASP A 86 0.55 19.52 0.91
N HIS A 87 0.05 18.30 0.71
CA HIS A 87 -0.29 17.37 1.79
C HIS A 87 0.61 16.13 1.74
N PRO A 88 1.28 15.76 2.86
CA PRO A 88 1.88 14.44 2.99
C PRO A 88 0.77 13.39 3.17
N ILE A 89 0.88 12.26 2.48
CA ILE A 89 -0.15 11.21 2.46
C ILE A 89 0.45 9.88 2.93
N GLY A 90 -0.29 9.11 3.72
CA GLY A 90 0.11 7.85 4.35
C GLY A 90 -0.48 6.62 3.67
N GLY A 91 0.25 5.51 3.67
CA GLY A 91 -0.24 4.23 3.17
C GLY A 91 -0.36 3.18 4.27
N HIS A 92 -0.74 3.53 5.49
CA HIS A 92 -0.41 2.71 6.66
C HIS A 92 -0.89 1.25 6.53
N LEU A 93 -0.08 0.35 7.06
CA LEU A 93 -0.30 -1.09 7.07
C LEU A 93 -0.48 -1.56 8.51
N HIS A 94 -1.38 -2.51 8.72
CA HIS A 94 -1.73 -3.03 10.05
C HIS A 94 -1.41 -4.51 10.08
N PHE A 95 -0.81 -4.96 11.15
CA PHE A 95 -0.36 -6.34 11.27
C PHE A 95 -0.81 -6.94 12.59
N SER A 96 -1.26 -8.21 12.57
CA SER A 96 -1.68 -8.93 13.77
C SER A 96 -0.54 -9.53 14.60
N VAL A 97 0.66 -8.94 14.52
CA VAL A 97 1.86 -9.33 15.28
C VAL A 97 2.35 -8.18 16.14
N GLN A 98 3.29 -8.43 17.05
CA GLN A 98 3.91 -7.36 17.83
C GLN A 98 4.95 -6.59 16.99
N PRO A 99 5.14 -5.28 17.24
CA PRO A 99 6.15 -4.48 16.55
C PRO A 99 7.54 -4.75 17.14
N GLU A 100 8.03 -5.97 17.00
CA GLU A 100 9.39 -6.32 17.40
C GLU A 100 10.42 -5.55 16.54
N PRO A 101 11.60 -5.18 17.09
CA PRO A 101 12.55 -4.34 16.37
C PRO A 101 13.00 -4.89 15.02
N ASP A 102 13.22 -6.19 14.92
CA ASP A 102 13.59 -6.92 13.71
C ASP A 102 12.48 -6.89 12.65
N VAL A 103 11.21 -7.05 13.06
CA VAL A 103 10.05 -6.92 12.18
C VAL A 103 9.95 -5.51 11.59
N VAL A 104 10.09 -4.49 12.44
CA VAL A 104 10.01 -3.09 12.00
C VAL A 104 11.17 -2.74 11.07
N ASP A 105 12.38 -3.19 11.39
CA ASP A 105 13.57 -2.93 10.59
C ASP A 105 13.48 -3.65 9.23
N ALA A 106 13.01 -4.89 9.20
CA ALA A 106 12.78 -5.63 7.96
C ALA A 106 11.72 -4.97 7.08
N LEU A 107 10.60 -4.51 7.65
CA LEU A 107 9.58 -3.76 6.91
C LEU A 107 10.12 -2.45 6.33
N ASP A 108 10.93 -1.71 7.11
CA ASP A 108 11.62 -0.52 6.62
C ASP A 108 12.54 -0.89 5.46
N ILE A 109 13.35 -1.95 5.56
CA ILE A 109 14.27 -2.38 4.51
C ILE A 109 13.52 -2.72 3.21
N VAL A 110 12.50 -3.57 3.31
CA VAL A 110 11.81 -4.11 2.14
C VAL A 110 10.91 -3.07 1.50
N LEU A 111 10.02 -2.43 2.27
CA LEU A 111 9.06 -1.49 1.71
C LEU A 111 9.70 -0.15 1.33
N TYR A 112 10.77 0.28 2.00
CA TYR A 112 11.54 1.44 1.53
C TYR A 112 12.34 1.11 0.27
N SER A 113 12.81 -0.14 0.11
CA SER A 113 13.41 -0.58 -1.16
C SER A 113 12.39 -0.52 -2.30
N LEU A 114 11.15 -0.96 -2.06
CA LEU A 114 10.07 -0.85 -3.05
C LEU A 114 9.83 0.60 -3.40
N SER A 115 9.66 1.44 -2.38
CA SER A 115 9.45 2.88 -2.52
C SER A 115 10.56 3.57 -3.33
N ASN A 116 11.81 3.16 -3.15
CA ASN A 116 12.93 3.67 -3.94
C ASN A 116 12.86 3.30 -5.43
N CYS A 117 12.23 2.18 -5.76
CA CYS A 117 12.10 1.69 -7.12
C CYS A 117 10.92 2.30 -7.86
N ILE A 118 9.76 2.44 -7.22
CA ILE A 118 8.50 2.72 -7.92
C ILE A 118 7.94 4.12 -7.66
N ASP A 119 8.30 4.77 -6.55
CA ASP A 119 7.68 6.05 -6.18
C ASP A 119 8.37 7.25 -6.83
N ASP A 120 7.68 8.38 -6.90
CA ASP A 120 8.30 9.65 -7.28
C ASP A 120 9.29 10.15 -6.21
N LYS A 121 10.54 10.37 -6.61
CA LYS A 121 11.62 10.78 -5.70
C LYS A 121 11.35 12.14 -5.05
N GLN A 122 10.76 13.09 -5.78
CA GLN A 122 10.51 14.42 -5.23
C GLN A 122 9.39 14.37 -4.20
N GLN A 123 8.31 13.64 -4.46
CA GLN A 123 7.23 13.46 -3.49
C GLN A 123 7.75 12.81 -2.20
N ARG A 124 8.58 11.75 -2.30
CA ARG A 124 9.20 11.12 -1.11
C ARG A 124 9.99 12.11 -0.28
N GLN A 125 10.86 12.91 -0.91
CA GLN A 125 11.68 13.90 -0.22
C GLN A 125 10.84 14.99 0.44
N ARG A 126 9.74 15.44 -0.19
CA ARG A 126 8.82 16.42 0.40
C ARG A 126 8.09 15.84 1.61
N ARG A 127 7.61 14.60 1.52
CA ARG A 127 6.98 13.89 2.64
C ARG A 127 7.94 13.73 3.81
N GLU A 128 9.18 13.31 3.56
CA GLU A 128 10.21 13.19 4.60
C GLU A 128 10.48 14.53 5.31
N ARG A 129 10.60 15.63 4.55
CA ARG A 129 10.79 16.99 5.10
C ARG A 129 9.61 17.49 5.92
N SER A 130 8.38 17.03 5.63
CA SER A 130 7.20 17.34 6.45
C SER A 130 7.25 16.67 7.83
N GLY A 131 8.10 15.66 8.01
CA GLY A 131 8.19 14.86 9.23
C GLY A 131 7.20 13.70 9.29
N TYR A 132 6.35 13.51 8.29
CA TYR A 132 5.37 12.43 8.23
C TYR A 132 5.97 11.10 7.75
N GLY A 133 5.57 10.00 8.41
CA GLY A 133 5.98 8.63 8.09
C GLY A 133 7.49 8.42 8.01
N LYS A 134 8.21 8.88 9.04
CA LYS A 134 9.63 8.57 9.23
C LYS A 134 9.86 7.06 9.30
N ARG A 135 11.08 6.63 9.01
CA ARG A 135 11.51 5.25 9.28
C ARG A 135 11.19 4.83 10.71
N LYS A 136 10.81 3.56 10.88
CA LYS A 136 10.34 2.96 12.13
C LYS A 136 9.08 3.59 12.72
N ALA A 137 8.36 4.43 11.97
CA ALA A 137 7.12 5.01 12.46
C ALA A 137 6.07 3.91 12.65
N THR A 138 5.73 3.64 13.90
CA THR A 138 4.76 2.61 14.29
C THR A 138 3.84 3.13 15.39
N ARG A 139 2.67 2.52 15.52
CA ARG A 139 1.73 2.74 16.61
C ARG A 139 1.18 1.41 17.09
N ARG A 140 1.29 1.14 18.40
CA ARG A 140 0.72 -0.07 19.01
C ARG A 140 -0.81 -0.04 18.94
N LYS A 141 -1.41 -1.21 18.69
CA LYS A 141 -2.85 -1.44 18.62
C LYS A 141 -3.20 -2.69 19.43
N SER A 142 -4.48 -2.87 19.77
CA SER A 142 -4.94 -4.05 20.52
C SER A 142 -4.71 -5.37 19.76
N TYR A 143 -4.72 -5.31 18.43
CA TYR A 143 -4.48 -6.46 17.56
C TYR A 143 -3.02 -6.64 17.14
N GLY A 144 -2.11 -5.72 17.48
CA GLY A 144 -0.72 -5.75 17.00
C GLY A 144 -0.18 -4.34 16.80
N PHE A 145 0.08 -3.94 15.56
CA PHE A 145 0.55 -2.57 15.28
C PHE A 145 0.13 -2.03 13.92
N GLU A 146 0.20 -0.70 13.83
CA GLU A 146 0.10 0.11 12.62
C GLU A 146 1.52 0.55 12.25
N TYR A 147 1.94 0.25 11.03
CA TYR A 147 3.20 0.64 10.40
C TYR A 147 2.97 1.80 9.43
N ARG A 148 3.70 2.90 9.62
CA ARG A 148 3.35 4.21 9.07
C ARG A 148 4.40 4.82 8.14
N THR A 149 5.51 4.11 7.90
CA THR A 149 6.60 4.60 7.06
C THR A 149 6.16 4.90 5.61
N PRO A 150 5.41 4.03 4.91
CA PRO A 150 5.12 4.24 3.49
C PRO A 150 4.17 5.43 3.23
N GLY A 151 4.36 6.10 2.10
CA GLY A 151 3.31 6.93 1.49
C GLY A 151 2.17 6.08 0.92
N SER A 152 1.12 6.73 0.44
CA SER A 152 -0.02 6.01 -0.15
C SER A 152 0.39 5.29 -1.44
N TRP A 153 0.30 3.96 -1.41
CA TRP A 153 0.66 3.05 -2.49
C TRP A 153 -0.54 2.66 -3.38
N LEU A 154 -1.70 3.29 -3.17
CA LEU A 154 -2.98 2.97 -3.81
C LEU A 154 -3.09 3.34 -5.31
N LEU A 155 -1.98 3.61 -5.99
CA LEU A 155 -1.99 4.03 -7.40
C LEU A 155 -2.75 3.04 -8.31
N SER A 156 -2.63 1.74 -8.05
CA SER A 156 -3.25 0.67 -8.84
C SER A 156 -3.43 -0.61 -8.00
N PRO A 157 -4.21 -1.59 -8.50
CA PRO A 157 -4.25 -2.93 -7.90
C PRO A 157 -2.86 -3.59 -7.83
N SER A 158 -2.00 -3.36 -8.83
CA SER A 158 -0.64 -3.95 -8.89
C SER A 158 0.26 -3.40 -7.79
N THR A 159 0.35 -2.07 -7.62
CA THR A 159 1.14 -1.44 -6.55
C THR A 159 0.64 -1.84 -5.16
N THR A 160 -0.67 -2.00 -5.02
CA THR A 160 -1.33 -2.47 -3.80
C THR A 160 -0.95 -3.91 -3.47
N LEU A 161 -1.16 -4.82 -4.42
CA LEU A 161 -0.89 -6.23 -4.24
C LEU A 161 0.59 -6.47 -3.92
N VAL A 162 1.51 -5.82 -4.64
CA VAL A 162 2.95 -5.92 -4.39
C VAL A 162 3.31 -5.43 -3.00
N THR A 163 2.71 -4.33 -2.53
CA THR A 163 2.95 -3.81 -1.18
C THR A 163 2.53 -4.81 -0.11
N PHE A 164 1.31 -5.36 -0.22
CA PHE A 164 0.82 -6.37 0.73
C PHE A 164 1.60 -7.66 0.68
N THR A 165 1.94 -8.15 -0.52
CA THR A 165 2.74 -9.36 -0.70
C THR A 165 4.12 -9.21 -0.07
N LEU A 166 4.82 -8.10 -0.34
CA LEU A 166 6.13 -7.85 0.26
C LEU A 166 6.02 -7.70 1.78
N ALA A 167 5.00 -7.01 2.29
CA ALA A 167 4.79 -6.89 3.73
C ALA A 167 4.54 -8.25 4.40
N LYS A 168 3.67 -9.10 3.82
CA LYS A 168 3.39 -10.46 4.29
C LYS A 168 4.66 -11.31 4.33
N LEU A 169 5.37 -11.39 3.20
CA LEU A 169 6.58 -12.19 3.08
C LEU A 169 7.70 -11.71 4.00
N THR A 170 7.77 -10.41 4.27
CA THR A 170 8.74 -9.84 5.21
C THR A 170 8.44 -10.29 6.63
N ILE A 171 7.18 -10.21 7.06
CA ILE A 171 6.80 -10.64 8.42
C ILE A 171 6.99 -12.13 8.58
N LEU A 172 6.47 -12.95 7.67
CA LEU A 172 6.66 -14.42 7.73
C LEU A 172 8.15 -14.78 7.68
N GLY A 173 8.92 -14.10 6.84
CA GLY A 173 10.36 -14.27 6.74
C GLY A 173 11.06 -14.05 8.08
N VAL A 174 10.71 -13.00 8.81
CA VAL A 174 11.29 -12.73 10.15
C VAL A 174 10.74 -13.70 11.20
N THR A 175 9.42 -13.86 11.29
CA THR A 175 8.77 -14.51 12.43
C THR A 175 8.74 -16.03 12.34
N GLU A 176 8.75 -16.60 11.14
CA GLU A 176 8.67 -18.05 10.91
C GLU A 176 9.98 -18.61 10.37
N ASP A 177 10.58 -17.93 9.38
CA ASP A 177 11.78 -18.40 8.69
C ASP A 177 13.09 -17.86 9.31
N GLN A 178 13.02 -16.98 10.31
CA GLN A 178 14.16 -16.34 11.00
C GLN A 178 15.16 -15.65 10.05
N LEU A 179 14.64 -15.01 9.00
CA LEU A 179 15.43 -14.28 8.01
C LEU A 179 15.91 -12.93 8.55
N ASP A 180 17.20 -12.66 8.39
CA ASP A 180 17.78 -11.33 8.60
C ASP A 180 17.76 -10.54 7.28
N PHE A 181 16.77 -9.66 7.13
CA PHE A 181 16.65 -8.83 5.93
C PHE A 181 17.74 -7.77 5.81
N GLU A 182 18.41 -7.36 6.90
CA GLU A 182 19.56 -6.43 6.82
C GLU A 182 20.76 -7.16 6.21
N GLU A 183 21.03 -8.40 6.63
CA GLU A 183 22.08 -9.24 6.05
C GLU A 183 21.79 -9.57 4.58
N ILE A 184 20.56 -10.04 4.29
CA ILE A 184 20.14 -10.37 2.91
C ILE A 184 20.24 -9.14 2.02
N LYS A 185 19.76 -7.99 2.50
CA LYS A 185 19.79 -6.74 1.73
C LYS A 185 21.21 -6.26 1.50
N GLY A 186 22.05 -6.34 2.53
CA GLY A 186 23.44 -5.88 2.55
C GLY A 186 23.64 -4.58 1.77
N ARG A 187 24.67 -4.56 0.93
CA ARG A 187 25.02 -3.39 0.09
C ARG A 187 24.33 -3.35 -1.27
N GLN A 188 23.37 -4.23 -1.53
CA GLN A 188 22.71 -4.30 -2.85
C GLN A 188 21.99 -2.98 -3.19
N HIS A 189 21.80 -2.66 -4.46
CA HIS A 189 20.83 -1.61 -4.81
C HIS A 189 19.40 -2.12 -4.55
N ALA A 190 18.46 -1.22 -4.25
CA ALA A 190 17.07 -1.58 -3.93
C ALA A 190 16.43 -2.46 -5.02
N SER A 191 16.64 -2.12 -6.30
CA SER A 191 16.11 -2.89 -7.42
C SER A 191 16.75 -4.27 -7.55
N THR A 192 18.05 -4.39 -7.29
CA THR A 192 18.75 -5.69 -7.29
C THR A 192 18.25 -6.57 -6.15
N PHE A 193 18.12 -5.99 -4.95
CA PHE A 193 17.59 -6.69 -3.79
C PHE A 193 16.17 -7.23 -4.05
N LEU A 194 15.26 -6.40 -4.54
CA LEU A 194 13.87 -6.83 -4.80
C LEU A 194 13.76 -7.85 -5.94
N LYS A 195 14.60 -7.76 -6.98
CA LYS A 195 14.65 -8.80 -8.04
C LYS A 195 15.08 -10.16 -7.49
N ASN A 196 15.93 -10.16 -6.46
CA ASN A 196 16.48 -11.37 -5.87
C ASN A 196 15.71 -11.86 -4.63
N ILE A 197 14.76 -11.08 -4.11
CA ILE A 197 14.12 -11.36 -2.81
C ILE A 197 13.48 -12.76 -2.76
N LYS A 198 12.86 -13.20 -3.86
CA LYS A 198 12.24 -14.52 -3.97
C LYS A 198 13.21 -15.68 -3.78
N ASN A 199 14.51 -15.47 -4.04
CA ASN A 199 15.54 -16.50 -3.86
C ASN A 199 15.97 -16.63 -2.39
N SER A 200 15.63 -15.66 -1.56
CA SER A 200 15.97 -15.62 -0.13
C SER A 200 14.84 -16.11 0.77
N LEU A 201 13.62 -16.22 0.24
CA LEU A 201 12.45 -16.66 1.00
C LEU A 201 12.42 -18.19 1.09
N VAL A 202 12.14 -18.71 2.28
CA VAL A 202 11.97 -20.16 2.51
C VAL A 202 10.52 -20.53 2.22
N THR A 203 9.58 -19.80 2.79
CA THR A 203 8.15 -20.03 2.60
C THR A 203 7.52 -18.96 1.70
N ILE A 204 6.91 -19.39 0.59
CA ILE A 204 6.11 -18.52 -0.29
C ILE A 204 4.68 -19.07 -0.34
N PRO A 205 3.76 -18.49 0.44
CA PRO A 205 2.33 -18.80 0.36
C PRO A 205 1.78 -18.60 -1.07
N ASP A 206 0.80 -19.40 -1.47
CA ASP A 206 0.26 -19.35 -2.83
C ASP A 206 -0.38 -17.99 -3.17
N ASP A 207 -1.01 -17.35 -2.18
CA ASP A 207 -1.60 -16.01 -2.30
C ASP A 207 -0.57 -14.87 -2.43
N CYS A 208 0.73 -15.16 -2.25
CA CYS A 208 1.83 -14.22 -2.50
C CYS A 208 2.43 -14.35 -3.91
N ARG A 209 2.15 -15.44 -4.63
CA ARG A 209 2.82 -15.70 -5.93
C ARG A 209 2.48 -14.66 -6.98
N GLU A 210 1.22 -14.22 -7.02
CA GLU A 210 0.79 -13.21 -7.99
C GLU A 210 1.42 -11.85 -7.71
N GLY A 211 1.51 -11.44 -6.45
CA GLY A 211 2.22 -10.21 -6.09
C GLY A 211 3.71 -10.26 -6.43
N LEU A 212 4.38 -11.41 -6.33
CA LEU A 212 5.77 -11.54 -6.78
C LEU A 212 5.93 -11.43 -8.31
N LYS A 213 4.95 -11.90 -9.10
CA LYS A 213 4.94 -11.68 -10.56
C LYS A 213 4.74 -10.20 -10.89
N GLU A 214 3.78 -9.56 -10.22
CA GLU A 214 3.52 -8.12 -10.39
C GLU A 214 4.72 -7.28 -9.97
N LEU A 215 5.48 -7.69 -8.94
CA LEU A 215 6.73 -7.05 -8.55
C LEU A 215 7.74 -7.05 -9.70
N ASP A 216 7.95 -8.20 -10.35
CA ASP A 216 8.87 -8.31 -11.50
C ASP A 216 8.46 -7.35 -12.64
N LEU A 217 7.14 -7.16 -12.87
CA LEU A 217 6.61 -6.22 -13.85
C LEU A 217 6.78 -4.75 -13.42
N LEU A 218 6.55 -4.42 -12.14
CA LEU A 218 6.66 -3.05 -11.62
C LEU A 218 8.10 -2.55 -11.61
N LEU A 219 9.07 -3.39 -11.27
CA LEU A 219 10.49 -2.99 -11.22
C LEU A 219 11.06 -2.58 -12.59
N GLY A 220 10.38 -2.92 -13.68
CA GLY A 220 10.72 -2.50 -15.05
C GLY A 220 9.97 -1.26 -15.54
N LYS A 221 9.07 -0.68 -14.74
CA LYS A 221 8.17 0.41 -15.16
C LYS A 221 8.49 1.70 -14.43
N ARG A 222 8.26 2.82 -15.12
CA ARG A 222 8.13 4.14 -14.49
C ARG A 222 6.65 4.43 -14.31
N LEU A 223 6.25 4.67 -13.07
CA LEU A 223 4.87 5.01 -12.73
C LEU A 223 4.66 6.52 -12.76
N ASP A 224 3.47 6.94 -13.18
CA ASP A 224 3.01 8.32 -13.04
C ASP A 224 2.14 8.41 -11.79
N TRP A 225 2.65 9.13 -10.77
CA TRP A 225 1.96 9.33 -9.50
C TRP A 225 1.05 10.56 -9.50
N ASN A 226 0.99 11.33 -10.59
CA ASN A 226 0.11 12.49 -10.73
C ASN A 226 -1.09 12.16 -11.63
N GLN A 227 -1.77 11.05 -11.32
CA GLN A 227 -2.96 10.61 -12.03
C GLN A 227 -4.07 10.25 -11.04
N ASN A 228 -5.32 10.40 -11.49
CA ASN A 228 -6.46 9.82 -10.79
C ASN A 228 -6.31 8.29 -10.76
N ILE A 229 -6.46 7.67 -9.59
CA ILE A 229 -6.28 6.22 -9.45
C ILE A 229 -7.43 5.45 -10.11
N LEU A 230 -8.64 6.02 -10.21
CA LEU A 230 -9.86 5.29 -10.60
C LEU A 230 -9.72 4.46 -11.90
N PRO A 231 -9.15 4.99 -13.01
CA PRO A 231 -8.96 4.20 -14.24
C PRO A 231 -8.04 2.99 -14.05
N ALA A 232 -6.98 3.12 -13.24
CA ALA A 232 -6.06 2.01 -12.96
C ALA A 232 -6.72 0.90 -12.13
N TRP A 233 -7.74 1.24 -11.36
CA TRP A 233 -8.60 0.30 -10.62
C TRP A 233 -9.80 -0.21 -11.43
N GLY A 234 -9.96 0.24 -12.68
CA GLY A 234 -11.09 -0.12 -13.54
C GLY A 234 -12.43 0.51 -13.12
N ILE A 235 -12.39 1.61 -12.36
CA ILE A 235 -13.57 2.29 -11.81
C ILE A 235 -13.88 3.53 -12.67
N GLY A 236 -15.16 3.79 -12.93
CA GLY A 236 -15.60 4.98 -13.67
C GLY A 236 -15.36 4.94 -15.19
N LEU A 237 -14.99 3.78 -15.74
CA LEU A 237 -14.83 3.58 -17.18
C LEU A 237 -16.21 3.38 -17.84
N ASN A 238 -16.90 4.47 -18.18
CA ASN A 238 -18.12 4.39 -19.00
C ASN A 238 -17.78 4.14 -20.47
N GLY A 239 -18.45 3.13 -21.06
CA GLY A 239 -18.13 2.46 -22.32
C GLY A 239 -17.78 3.34 -23.52
N GLY A 240 -16.69 2.97 -24.20
CA GLY A 240 -16.27 3.59 -25.46
C GLY A 240 -14.88 3.18 -25.94
N SER A 241 -14.70 1.88 -26.26
CA SER A 241 -13.83 1.34 -27.32
C SER A 241 -13.28 -0.03 -26.94
N HIS A 242 -13.38 -0.95 -27.90
CA HIS A 242 -12.94 -2.32 -27.80
C HIS A 242 -11.44 -2.43 -27.55
N GLY A 243 -11.08 -3.38 -26.67
CA GLY A 243 -9.78 -4.04 -26.69
C GLY A 243 -8.72 -3.40 -25.80
N LYS A 244 -8.69 -3.85 -24.54
CA LYS A 244 -7.49 -4.35 -23.87
C LYS A 244 -7.94 -5.14 -22.65
N ASN A 245 -7.56 -6.42 -22.60
CA ASN A 245 -7.75 -7.27 -21.43
C ASN A 245 -7.13 -6.59 -20.20
N ILE A 246 -7.97 -5.97 -19.38
CA ILE A 246 -7.65 -5.70 -17.99
C ILE A 246 -7.94 -7.01 -17.29
N LEU A 247 -6.94 -7.58 -16.62
CA LEU A 247 -7.13 -8.75 -15.76
C LEU A 247 -8.19 -8.39 -14.71
N CYS A 248 -9.42 -8.86 -14.92
CA CYS A 248 -10.35 -9.08 -13.84
C CYS A 248 -9.78 -10.24 -13.02
N PHE A 249 -9.29 -9.92 -11.82
CA PHE A 249 -8.99 -10.92 -10.82
C PHE A 249 -10.33 -11.54 -10.37
N VAL A 250 -10.49 -12.84 -10.63
CA VAL A 250 -11.46 -13.73 -9.98
C VAL A 250 -10.65 -14.61 -9.04
#